data_AF-A0A7C1MNR0-F1
#
_entry.id   AF-A0A7C1MNR0-F1
#
_cell.length_a   1.000
_cell.length_b   1.000
_cell.length_c   1.000
_cell.angle_alpha   90.00
_cell.angle_beta   90.00
_cell.angle_gamma   90.00
#
_symmetry.space_group_name_H-M   'P 1'
#
loop_
_entity.id
_entity.type
_entity.pdbx_description
1 polymer ?
#
loop_
_entity_poly.entity_id
_entity_poly.type
_entity_poly.pdbx_seq_one_letter_code
_entity_poly.pdbx_strand_id
1 'polypeptide(L)'
;LTAQDLDLYESLGEADRLVVLNKIDIADRELTATLMEAFPGVRPVRISARQHQGLDDLEAAIYKKIAGGQVLHERNPCAPNVRHQAVLEKVLAACRRIHEALEAGVTADLVAVEVLAALDDLGDIVGLTTPDEVLDKIFADFCIGK
;
A
#
# COMPACT_ATOMS: atom_id res chain seq x y z
N LEU A 1 -13.87 -29.72 3.22
CA LEU A 1 -13.08 -29.14 2.11
C LEU A 1 -13.76 -29.56 0.81
N THR A 2 -14.17 -28.60 -0.01
CA THR A 2 -14.80 -28.87 -1.31
C THR A 2 -13.77 -28.71 -2.43
N ALA A 3 -14.03 -29.28 -3.61
CA ALA A 3 -13.17 -29.09 -4.78
C ALA A 3 -13.03 -27.60 -5.16
N GLN A 4 -14.11 -26.83 -4.98
CA GLN A 4 -14.11 -25.38 -5.22
C GLN A 4 -13.14 -24.62 -4.30
N ASP A 5 -12.95 -25.07 -3.05
CA ASP A 5 -12.02 -24.44 -2.12
C ASP A 5 -10.55 -24.63 -2.56
N LEU A 6 -10.24 -25.79 -3.14
CA LEU A 6 -8.92 -26.11 -3.69
C LEU A 6 -8.68 -25.34 -5.00
N ASP A 7 -9.66 -25.33 -5.91
CA ASP A 7 -9.58 -24.56 -7.17
C ASP A 7 -9.37 -23.06 -6.88
N LEU A 8 -10.08 -22.51 -5.89
CA LEU A 8 -9.89 -21.14 -5.45
C LEU A 8 -8.47 -20.93 -4.90
N TYR A 9 -7.98 -21.84 -4.06
CA TYR A 9 -6.64 -21.76 -3.51
C TYR A 9 -5.54 -21.81 -4.59
N GLU A 10 -5.71 -22.65 -5.60
CA GLU A 10 -4.82 -22.73 -6.75
C GLU A 10 -4.90 -21.48 -7.65
N SER A 11 -6.10 -20.92 -7.86
CA SER A 11 -6.30 -19.71 -8.67
C SER A 11 -5.61 -18.47 -8.11
N LEU A 12 -5.31 -18.45 -6.80
CA LEU A 12 -4.61 -17.35 -6.13
C LEU A 12 -3.10 -17.33 -6.41
N GLY A 13 -2.51 -18.40 -6.96
CA GLY A 13 -1.10 -18.45 -7.36
C GLY A 13 -0.13 -18.02 -6.24
N GLU A 14 0.76 -17.08 -6.56
CA GLU A 14 1.76 -16.50 -5.64
C GLU A 14 1.26 -15.26 -4.89
N ALA A 15 -0.03 -14.88 -5.02
CA ALA A 15 -0.55 -13.71 -4.35
C ALA A 15 -0.44 -13.83 -2.82
N ASP A 16 -0.24 -12.69 -2.17
CA ASP A 16 -0.13 -12.63 -0.72
C ASP A 16 -1.46 -13.02 -0.04
N ARG A 17 -1.53 -14.26 0.46
CA ARG A 17 -2.74 -14.86 1.04
C ARG A 17 -2.67 -15.18 2.54
N LEU A 18 -3.78 -15.01 3.24
CA LEU A 18 -3.96 -15.44 4.63
C LEU A 18 -5.07 -16.50 4.66
N VAL A 19 -4.71 -17.74 5.02
CA VAL A 19 -5.69 -18.83 5.14
C VAL A 19 -6.32 -18.76 6.53
N VAL A 20 -7.65 -18.73 6.58
CA VAL A 20 -8.43 -18.64 7.82
C VAL A 20 -9.38 -19.83 7.91
N LEU A 21 -9.20 -20.66 8.93
CA LEU A 21 -10.09 -21.76 9.26
C LEU A 21 -11.13 -21.27 10.27
N ASN A 22 -12.34 -21.01 9.76
CA ASN A 22 -13.47 -20.60 10.58
C ASN A 22 -14.26 -21.82 11.11
N LYS A 23 -15.06 -21.61 12.16
CA LYS A 23 -15.93 -22.60 12.83
C LYS A 23 -15.19 -23.68 13.63
N ILE A 24 -14.07 -23.32 14.26
CA ILE A 24 -13.31 -24.27 15.12
C ILE A 24 -14.10 -24.80 16.32
N ASP A 25 -15.23 -24.18 16.64
CA ASP A 25 -16.14 -24.65 17.69
C ASP A 25 -16.90 -25.93 17.32
N ILE A 26 -17.00 -26.26 16.03
CA ILE A 26 -17.71 -27.43 15.51
C ILE A 26 -16.74 -28.41 14.82
N ALA A 27 -15.57 -27.93 14.40
CA ALA A 27 -14.57 -28.76 13.74
C ALA A 27 -13.95 -29.77 14.73
N ASP A 28 -13.91 -31.04 14.33
CA ASP A 28 -13.17 -32.07 15.05
C ASP A 28 -11.66 -31.98 14.75
N ARG A 29 -10.87 -32.72 15.54
CA ARG A 29 -9.40 -32.73 15.39
C ARG A 29 -8.94 -33.34 14.08
N GLU A 30 -9.67 -34.32 13.54
CA GLU A 30 -9.34 -35.00 12.29
C GLU A 30 -9.57 -34.08 11.07
N LEU A 31 -10.69 -33.37 11.02
CA LEU A 31 -10.97 -32.39 9.97
C LEU A 31 -9.96 -31.25 10.02
N THR A 32 -9.58 -30.79 11.22
CA THR A 32 -8.57 -29.75 11.38
C THR A 32 -7.21 -30.20 10.84
N ALA A 33 -6.79 -31.44 11.13
CA ALA A 33 -5.55 -32.00 10.61
C ALA A 33 -5.57 -32.13 9.07
N THR A 34 -6.68 -32.63 8.53
CA THR A 34 -6.89 -32.77 7.07
C THR A 34 -6.82 -31.42 6.36
N LEU A 35 -7.41 -30.38 6.95
CA LEU A 35 -7.37 -29.02 6.41
C LEU A 35 -5.97 -28.41 6.47
N MET A 36 -5.16 -28.78 7.47
CA MET A 36 -3.76 -28.33 7.55
C MET A 36 -2.87 -29.01 6.50
N GLU A 37 -3.13 -30.30 6.20
CA GLU A 37 -2.42 -31.02 5.14
C GLU A 37 -2.79 -30.53 3.74
N ALA A 38 -4.05 -30.11 3.54
CA ALA A 38 -4.53 -29.60 2.26
C ALA A 38 -3.88 -28.27 1.83
N PHE A 39 -3.30 -27.50 2.76
CA PHE A 39 -2.66 -26.22 2.48
C PHE A 39 -1.18 -26.22 2.93
N PRO A 40 -0.31 -26.97 2.24
CA PRO A 40 1.09 -27.10 2.63
C PRO A 40 1.82 -25.74 2.56
N GLY A 41 2.61 -25.44 3.58
CA GLY A 41 3.46 -24.24 3.64
C GLY A 41 2.79 -22.96 4.15
N VAL A 42 1.49 -22.98 4.47
CA VAL A 42 0.78 -21.84 5.08
C VAL A 42 0.29 -22.24 6.47
N ARG A 43 0.56 -21.40 7.47
CA ARG A 43 0.01 -21.59 8.83
C ARG A 43 -1.37 -20.91 8.92
N PRO A 44 -2.49 -21.67 8.91
CA PRO A 44 -3.80 -21.05 8.95
C PRO A 44 -4.10 -20.41 10.31
N VAL A 45 -4.83 -19.31 10.29
CA VAL A 45 -5.42 -18.71 11.50
C VAL A 45 -6.73 -19.44 11.80
N ARG A 46 -6.93 -19.80 13.06
CA ARG A 46 -8.08 -20.59 13.51
C ARG A 46 -9.03 -19.68 14.27
N ILE A 47 -10.27 -19.58 13.82
CA ILE A 47 -11.28 -18.72 14.46
C ILE A 47 -12.62 -19.44 14.63
N SER A 48 -13.38 -19.00 15.62
CA SER A 48 -14.83 -19.18 15.62
C SER A 48 -15.46 -17.79 15.58
N ALA A 49 -15.87 -17.36 14.38
CA ALA A 49 -16.50 -16.06 14.20
C ALA A 49 -17.78 -15.92 15.04
N ARG A 50 -18.54 -17.02 15.23
CA ARG A 50 -19.77 -17.03 16.01
C ARG A 50 -19.49 -16.89 17.51
N GLN A 51 -18.44 -17.54 18.02
CA GLN A 51 -18.09 -17.47 19.44
C GLN A 51 -17.10 -16.34 19.76
N HIS A 52 -16.74 -15.52 18.77
CA HIS A 52 -15.74 -14.45 18.87
C HIS A 52 -14.38 -14.94 19.38
N GLN A 53 -14.00 -16.18 19.03
CA GLN A 53 -12.73 -16.78 19.44
C GLN A 53 -11.71 -16.69 18.32
N GLY A 54 -10.46 -16.34 18.66
CA GLY A 54 -9.35 -16.24 17.70
C GLY A 54 -9.37 -14.97 16.83
N LEU A 55 -10.26 -14.01 17.11
CA LEU A 55 -10.32 -12.75 16.37
C LEU A 55 -9.08 -11.88 16.59
N ASP A 56 -8.55 -11.85 17.82
CA ASP A 56 -7.30 -11.14 18.12
C ASP A 56 -6.11 -11.74 17.35
N ASP A 57 -6.05 -13.08 17.25
CA ASP A 57 -5.03 -13.78 16.46
C ASP A 57 -5.16 -13.48 14.97
N LEU A 58 -6.39 -13.31 14.47
CA LEU A 58 -6.65 -12.90 13.09
C LEU A 58 -6.20 -11.47 12.84
N GLU A 59 -6.54 -10.53 13.72
CA GLU A 59 -6.11 -9.14 13.63
C GLU A 59 -4.58 -9.05 13.63
N ALA A 60 -3.92 -9.74 14.56
CA ALA A 60 -2.46 -9.80 14.62
C ALA A 60 -1.84 -10.41 13.37
N ALA A 61 -2.44 -11.46 12.80
CA ALA A 61 -1.95 -12.09 11.57
C ALA A 61 -2.11 -11.18 10.35
N ILE A 62 -3.24 -10.48 10.22
CA ILE A 62 -3.46 -9.48 9.16
C ILE A 62 -2.46 -8.34 9.30
N TYR A 63 -2.33 -7.78 10.51
CA TYR A 63 -1.40 -6.69 10.79
C TYR A 63 0.04 -7.08 10.46
N LYS A 64 0.49 -8.24 10.95
CA LYS A 64 1.84 -8.76 10.66
C LYS A 64 2.09 -8.92 9.16
N LYS A 65 1.06 -9.35 8.42
CA LYS A 65 1.18 -9.57 6.98
C LYS A 65 1.22 -8.27 6.17
N ILE A 66 0.43 -7.27 6.56
CA ILE A 66 0.39 -5.96 5.88
C ILE A 66 1.61 -5.11 6.27
N ALA A 67 1.98 -5.07 7.55
CA ALA A 67 3.08 -4.26 8.06
C ALA A 67 4.46 -4.93 7.91
N GLY A 68 4.54 -6.11 7.26
CA GLY A 68 5.80 -6.82 7.03
C GLY A 68 6.54 -7.26 8.31
N GLY A 69 5.83 -7.34 9.45
CA GLY A 69 6.43 -7.64 10.75
C GLY A 69 7.34 -6.56 11.32
N GLN A 70 7.49 -5.42 10.64
CA GLN A 70 8.08 -4.23 11.23
C GLN A 70 6.96 -3.52 11.98
N VAL A 71 7.16 -3.26 13.27
CA VAL A 71 6.41 -2.20 13.94
C VAL A 71 6.61 -1.00 13.05
N LEU A 72 5.55 -0.51 12.40
CA LEU A 72 5.56 0.74 11.64
C LEU A 72 6.24 1.75 12.57
N HIS A 73 7.54 2.00 12.34
CA HIS A 73 8.32 2.88 13.16
C HIS A 73 7.53 4.17 13.22
N GLU A 74 7.09 4.51 14.44
CA GLU A 74 6.35 5.71 14.84
C GLU A 74 5.75 6.45 13.66
N ARG A 75 4.44 6.25 13.41
CA ARG A 75 3.59 7.03 12.48
C ARG A 75 4.35 8.24 11.94
N ASN A 76 5.07 8.05 10.83
CA ASN A 76 5.85 9.13 10.27
C ASN A 76 4.82 10.25 10.00
N PRO A 77 4.90 11.42 10.66
CA PRO A 77 3.83 12.41 10.64
C PRO A 77 3.53 12.87 9.21
N CYS A 78 4.45 12.62 8.29
CA CYS A 78 4.28 12.75 6.87
C CYS A 78 3.90 11.38 6.25
N ALA A 79 2.60 11.09 6.19
CA ALA A 79 2.06 10.09 5.28
C ALA A 79 1.63 10.81 3.99
N PRO A 80 2.48 10.89 2.95
CA PRO A 80 2.12 11.55 1.70
C PRO A 80 0.91 10.87 1.07
N ASN A 81 -0.09 11.66 0.66
CA ASN A 81 -1.17 11.16 -0.17
C ASN A 81 -0.67 10.90 -1.60
N VAL A 82 -1.50 10.28 -2.45
CA VAL A 82 -1.14 9.94 -3.84
C VAL A 82 -0.67 11.17 -4.64
N ARG A 83 -1.21 12.36 -4.36
CA ARG A 83 -0.77 13.62 -4.99
C ARG A 83 0.65 13.98 -4.58
N HIS A 84 0.98 13.94 -3.29
CA HIS A 84 2.32 14.21 -2.79
C HIS A 84 3.32 13.19 -3.34
N GLN A 85 2.94 11.92 -3.41
CA GLN A 85 3.78 10.87 -4.00
C GLN A 85 4.14 11.21 -5.46
N ALA A 86 3.13 11.54 -6.29
CA ALA A 86 3.37 11.85 -7.71
C ALA A 86 4.33 13.05 -7.90
N VAL A 87 4.18 14.10 -7.08
CA VAL A 87 5.09 15.25 -7.11
C VAL A 87 6.50 14.84 -6.68
N LEU A 88 6.64 14.09 -5.59
CA LEU A 88 7.95 13.64 -5.11
C LEU A 88 8.67 12.75 -6.12
N GLU A 89 7.95 11.87 -6.82
CA GLU A 89 8.50 11.06 -7.91
C GLU A 89 9.01 11.93 -9.08
N LYS A 90 8.25 12.97 -9.45
CA LYS A 90 8.63 13.93 -10.48
C LYS A 90 9.88 14.72 -10.09
N VAL A 91 9.94 15.23 -8.85
CA VAL A 91 11.10 15.96 -8.31
C VAL A 91 12.32 15.05 -8.25
N LEU A 92 12.17 13.80 -7.80
CA LEU A 92 13.27 12.84 -7.79
C LEU A 92 13.84 12.58 -9.19
N ALA A 93 12.97 12.45 -10.19
CA ALA A 93 13.39 12.32 -11.58
C ALA A 93 14.14 13.56 -12.07
N ALA A 94 13.70 14.77 -11.68
CA ALA A 94 14.40 16.02 -11.99
C ALA A 94 15.78 16.09 -11.33
N CYS A 95 15.90 15.72 -10.04
CA CYS A 95 17.18 15.66 -9.34
C CYS A 95 18.17 14.71 -10.02
N ARG A 96 17.71 13.57 -10.54
CA ARG A 96 18.56 12.64 -11.31
C ARG A 96 19.06 13.27 -12.60
N ARG A 97 18.18 13.92 -13.38
CA ARG A 97 18.58 14.64 -14.60
C ARG A 97 19.58 15.77 -14.30
N ILE A 98 19.36 16.53 -13.23
CA ILE A 98 20.28 17.58 -12.77
C ILE A 98 21.66 16.99 -12.46
N HIS A 99 21.69 15.88 -11.73
CA HIS A 99 22.94 15.19 -11.41
C HIS A 99 23.67 14.71 -12.67
N GLU A 100 22.96 14.07 -13.60
CA GLU A 100 23.53 13.63 -14.89
C GLU A 100 24.03 14.81 -15.73
N ALA A 101 23.30 15.93 -15.76
CA ALA A 101 23.70 17.13 -16.49
C ALA A 101 24.98 17.77 -15.92
N LEU A 102 25.12 17.78 -14.58
CA LEU A 102 26.33 18.25 -13.92
C LEU A 102 27.54 17.37 -14.25
N GLU A 103 27.38 16.05 -14.21
CA GLU A 103 28.43 15.08 -14.60
C GLU A 103 28.82 15.22 -16.08
N ALA A 104 27.85 15.54 -16.95
CA ALA A 104 28.07 15.77 -18.38
C ALA A 104 28.69 17.14 -18.70
N GLY A 105 28.95 18.00 -17.70
CA GLY A 105 29.55 19.32 -17.90
C GLY A 105 28.61 20.33 -18.56
N VAL A 106 27.30 20.16 -18.42
CA VAL A 106 26.30 21.13 -18.89
C VAL A 106 26.51 22.48 -18.18
N THR A 107 26.23 23.58 -18.88
CA THR A 107 26.38 24.93 -18.31
C THR A 107 25.45 25.13 -17.12
N ALA A 108 25.93 25.88 -16.13
CA ALA A 108 25.17 26.18 -14.91
C ALA A 108 23.81 26.82 -15.20
N ASP A 109 23.70 27.64 -16.26
CA ASP A 109 22.45 28.28 -16.67
C ASP A 109 21.36 27.26 -17.04
N LEU A 110 21.73 26.19 -17.75
CA LEU A 110 20.78 25.14 -18.14
C LEU A 110 20.40 24.26 -16.94
N VAL A 111 21.35 23.98 -16.04
CA VAL A 111 21.07 23.25 -14.81
C VAL A 111 20.15 24.07 -13.88
N ALA A 112 20.33 25.39 -13.82
CA ALA A 112 19.51 26.27 -13.01
C ALA A 112 18.03 26.23 -13.42
N VAL A 113 17.73 26.12 -14.72
CA VAL A 113 16.36 25.98 -15.22
C VAL A 113 15.70 24.69 -14.70
N GLU A 114 16.41 23.56 -14.72
CA GLU A 114 15.87 22.29 -14.18
C GLU A 114 15.69 22.34 -12.65
N VAL A 115 16.60 23.01 -11.94
CA VAL A 115 16.48 23.21 -10.48
C VAL A 115 15.24 24.04 -10.15
N LEU A 116 14.99 25.12 -10.89
CA LEU A 116 13.80 25.96 -10.71
C LEU A 116 12.51 25.18 -10.95
N ALA A 117 12.45 24.40 -12.05
CA ALA A 117 11.28 23.57 -12.34
C ALA A 117 11.02 22.53 -11.22
N ALA A 118 12.07 21.92 -10.67
CA ALA A 118 11.94 20.98 -9.55
C ALA A 118 11.46 21.67 -8.25
N LEU A 119 11.85 22.93 -8.03
CA LEU A 119 11.39 23.73 -6.89
C LEU A 119 9.93 24.14 -7.05
N ASP A 120 9.50 24.52 -8.26
CA ASP A 120 8.10 24.84 -8.56
C ASP A 120 7.21 23.61 -8.31
N ASP A 121 7.61 22.44 -8.81
CA ASP A 121 6.91 21.17 -8.55
C ASP A 121 6.80 20.90 -7.04
N LEU A 122 7.86 21.14 -6.27
CA LEU A 122 7.82 20.98 -4.81
C LEU A 122 6.89 22.01 -4.14
N GLY A 123 6.76 23.20 -4.73
CA GLY A 123 5.83 24.25 -4.34
C GLY A 123 4.37 23.78 -4.35
N ASP A 124 3.98 22.91 -5.28
CA ASP A 124 2.64 22.30 -5.33
C ASP A 124 2.31 21.53 -4.04
N ILE A 125 3.29 20.87 -3.40
CA ILE A 125 3.05 20.13 -2.16
C ILE A 125 2.71 21.09 -1.02
N VAL A 126 3.43 22.21 -0.93
CA VAL A 126 3.30 23.22 0.13
C VAL A 126 2.13 24.19 -0.15
N GLY A 127 1.55 24.15 -1.34
CA GLY A 127 0.50 25.08 -1.77
C GLY A 127 1.04 26.47 -2.10
N LEU A 128 2.31 26.55 -2.53
CA LEU A 128 2.92 27.76 -3.08
C LEU A 128 2.45 28.06 -4.52
N THR A 129 1.56 27.22 -5.07
CA THR A 129 0.81 27.44 -6.30
C THR A 129 -0.19 28.59 -6.17
N THR A 130 -0.41 29.30 -7.26
CA THR A 130 -1.38 30.38 -7.38
C THR A 130 -2.79 29.91 -6.95
N PRO A 131 -3.60 30.79 -6.29
CA PRO A 131 -4.93 30.43 -5.79
C PRO A 131 -5.88 29.84 -6.86
N ASP A 132 -5.69 30.23 -8.12
CA ASP A 132 -6.59 29.89 -9.23
C ASP A 132 -6.57 28.40 -9.58
N GLU A 133 -5.40 27.75 -9.59
CA GLU A 133 -5.29 26.32 -9.96
C GLU A 133 -5.81 25.39 -8.86
N VAL A 134 -5.75 25.85 -7.60
CA VAL A 134 -6.31 25.13 -6.44
C VAL A 134 -7.83 25.17 -6.48
N LEU A 135 -8.42 26.32 -6.82
CA LEU A 135 -9.87 26.46 -6.95
C LEU A 135 -10.41 25.57 -8.08
N ASP A 136 -9.76 25.55 -9.24
CA ASP A 136 -10.21 24.73 -10.38
C ASP A 136 -10.19 23.22 -10.08
N LYS A 137 -9.15 22.73 -9.37
CA LYS A 137 -9.08 21.32 -8.94
C LYS A 137 -10.11 20.99 -7.85
N ILE A 138 -10.36 21.90 -6.91
CA ILE A 138 -11.38 21.70 -5.88
C ILE A 138 -12.76 21.59 -6.55
N PHE A 139 -13.10 22.46 -7.50
CA PHE A 139 -14.42 22.45 -8.14
C PHE A 139 -14.60 21.40 -9.24
N ALA A 140 -13.53 20.79 -9.74
CA ALA A 140 -13.61 19.69 -10.70
C ALA A 140 -14.18 18.39 -10.10
N ASP A 141 -13.97 18.14 -8.80
CA ASP A 141 -14.41 16.92 -8.11
C ASP A 141 -15.76 17.06 -7.39
N PHE A 142 -16.34 18.26 -7.32
CA PHE A 142 -17.69 18.46 -6.79
C PHE A 142 -18.73 18.33 -7.91
N CYS A 143 -19.60 17.32 -7.80
CA CYS A 143 -20.83 17.30 -8.59
C CYS A 143 -21.64 18.56 -8.28
N ILE A 144 -21.73 19.49 -9.24
CA ILE A 144 -22.65 20.62 -9.18
C ILE A 144 -24.07 20.05 -9.28
N GLY A 145 -24.74 19.94 -8.13
CA GLY A 145 -26.12 19.50 -8.06
C GLY A 145 -26.48 18.75 -6.79
N LYS A 146 -26.39 19.42 -5.64
CA LYS A 146 -27.34 19.35 -4.52
C LYS A 146 -27.06 20.46 -3.52
#